data_AF-A0A836YZ66-F1
#
_entry.id   AF-A0A836YZ66-F1
#
_cell.length_a   1.000
_cell.length_b   1.000
_cell.length_c   1.000
_cell.angle_alpha   90.00
_cell.angle_beta   90.00
_cell.angle_gamma   90.00
#
_symmetry.space_group_name_H-M   'P 1'
#
loop_
_entity.id
_entity.type
_entity.pdbx_description
1 polymer ?
#
loop_
_entity_poly.entity_id
_entity_poly.type
_entity_poly.pdbx_seq_one_letter_code
_entity_poly.pdbx_strand_id
1 'polypeptide(L)'
;MPKSLPQKMANELPKLEQNALIELWEIDLRHISSNSDQTRKGELLRFHNGLNQGQQNVWWQGNEYQAYPINADGFEISGQGPSNRPTLTISNLYGIVTALAADFGQGIGAKVTRRLVYAQFLDARNFPNGRNPQADPTQESVSLFIIEQLKSLNDEVATFELALPAETDNARIPLLMITSDTCIWPYRSAECGYTGGPVADEKDNPTTDPKKDACSHCLRGCKLRFGANAILPFGGFPSTTQYGA
;
A
#
# COMPACT_ATOMS: atom_id res chain seq x y z
N MET A 1 3.09 -2.20 13.94
CA MET A 1 4.02 -3.07 14.68
C MET A 1 3.80 -4.50 14.22
N PRO A 2 4.85 -5.28 13.90
CA PRO A 2 4.68 -6.70 13.60
C PRO A 2 4.00 -7.37 14.79
N LYS A 3 2.99 -8.21 14.53
CA LYS A 3 2.33 -8.97 15.59
C LYS A 3 3.38 -9.91 16.21
N SER A 4 3.43 -9.96 17.54
CA SER A 4 4.28 -10.93 18.23
C SER A 4 3.85 -12.34 17.84
N LEU A 5 4.82 -13.23 17.61
CA LEU A 5 4.53 -14.62 17.32
C LEU A 5 3.73 -15.23 18.48
N PRO A 6 2.62 -15.94 18.22
CA PRO A 6 1.84 -16.61 19.27
C PRO A 6 2.69 -17.55 20.13
N GLN A 7 2.41 -17.63 21.43
CA GLN A 7 3.27 -18.32 22.39
C GLN A 7 3.44 -19.82 22.09
N LYS A 8 2.37 -20.53 21.68
CA LYS A 8 2.50 -21.96 21.36
C LYS A 8 3.32 -22.16 20.09
N MET A 9 3.13 -21.33 19.06
CA MET A 9 3.96 -21.32 17.87
C MET A 9 5.43 -21.05 18.20
N ALA A 10 5.72 -20.08 19.10
CA ALA A 10 7.08 -19.79 19.54
C ALA A 10 7.73 -20.96 20.28
N ASN A 11 6.94 -21.72 21.05
CA ASN A 11 7.40 -22.91 21.77
C ASN A 11 7.72 -24.11 20.86
N GLU A 12 7.30 -24.09 19.59
CA GLU A 12 7.69 -25.12 18.60
C GLU A 12 9.11 -24.89 18.06
N LEU A 13 9.57 -23.64 17.96
CA LEU A 13 10.89 -23.28 17.42
C LEU A 13 12.07 -24.01 18.08
N PRO A 14 12.14 -24.17 19.43
CA PRO A 14 13.27 -24.86 20.05
C PRO A 14 13.16 -26.39 20.05
N LYS A 15 12.09 -26.99 19.53
CA LYS A 15 11.93 -28.46 19.57
C LYS A 15 12.86 -29.15 18.56
N LEU A 16 13.33 -30.34 18.95
CA LEU A 16 14.16 -31.21 18.11
C LEU A 16 13.42 -31.70 16.86
N GLU A 17 12.15 -32.07 17.02
CA GLU A 17 11.27 -32.45 15.93
C GLU A 17 10.22 -31.35 15.74
N GLN A 18 10.34 -30.60 14.67
CA GLN A 18 9.36 -29.58 14.29
C GLN A 18 8.33 -30.18 13.33
N ASN A 19 7.07 -29.82 13.55
CA ASN A 19 6.03 -30.09 12.56
C ASN A 19 6.26 -29.25 11.29
N ALA A 20 5.67 -29.69 10.18
CA ALA A 20 5.74 -28.96 8.92
C ALA A 20 5.18 -27.54 9.09
N LEU A 21 5.95 -26.53 8.70
CA LEU A 21 5.48 -25.15 8.61
C LEU A 21 4.77 -24.96 7.28
N ILE A 22 3.47 -24.76 7.34
CA ILE A 22 2.57 -24.62 6.19
C ILE A 22 2.45 -23.14 5.84
N GLU A 23 2.63 -22.85 4.57
CA GLU A 23 2.46 -21.51 4.00
C GLU A 23 1.15 -21.42 3.23
N LEU A 24 0.32 -20.46 3.62
CA LEU A 24 -0.98 -20.20 3.03
C LEU A 24 -1.02 -18.78 2.49
N TRP A 25 -1.64 -18.62 1.32
CA TRP A 25 -1.69 -17.36 0.59
C TRP A 25 -3.13 -16.91 0.38
N GLU A 26 -3.39 -15.63 0.64
CA GLU A 26 -4.65 -14.97 0.28
C GLU A 26 -4.34 -13.79 -0.63
N ILE A 27 -4.98 -13.71 -1.79
CA ILE A 27 -4.85 -12.61 -2.75
C ILE A 27 -6.23 -11.98 -2.90
N ASP A 28 -6.41 -10.78 -2.33
CA ASP A 28 -7.68 -10.07 -2.27
C ASP A 28 -7.76 -8.98 -3.34
N LEU A 29 -8.51 -9.27 -4.40
CA LEU A 29 -8.81 -8.36 -5.50
C LEU A 29 -10.20 -7.74 -5.40
N ARG A 30 -10.97 -8.00 -4.33
CA ARG A 30 -12.39 -7.58 -4.22
C ARG A 30 -12.60 -6.07 -4.24
N HIS A 31 -11.54 -5.30 -3.95
CA HIS A 31 -11.57 -3.84 -4.01
C HIS A 31 -11.21 -3.28 -5.40
N ILE A 32 -10.69 -4.12 -6.31
CA ILE A 32 -10.30 -3.77 -7.68
C ILE A 32 -11.50 -4.02 -8.59
N SER A 33 -11.88 -3.01 -9.37
CA SER A 33 -12.91 -3.14 -10.40
C SER A 33 -12.32 -3.73 -11.67
N SER A 34 -13.15 -4.46 -12.42
CA SER A 34 -12.80 -4.87 -13.77
C SER A 34 -12.69 -3.66 -14.71
N ASN A 35 -11.76 -3.74 -15.65
CA ASN A 35 -11.50 -2.77 -16.71
C ASN A 35 -12.64 -2.75 -17.74
N SER A 36 -13.29 -3.90 -17.96
CA SER A 36 -14.38 -4.05 -18.91
C SER A 36 -15.75 -3.71 -18.31
N ASP A 37 -15.93 -3.95 -17.01
CA ASP A 37 -17.16 -3.61 -16.29
C ASP A 37 -16.84 -3.16 -14.85
N GLN A 38 -17.07 -1.87 -14.57
CA GLN A 38 -16.78 -1.29 -13.24
C GLN A 38 -17.67 -1.84 -12.12
N THR A 39 -18.80 -2.47 -12.45
CA THR A 39 -19.69 -3.12 -11.47
C THR A 39 -19.15 -4.48 -11.03
N ARG A 40 -18.33 -5.12 -11.88
CA ARG A 40 -17.66 -6.38 -11.56
C ARG A 40 -16.39 -6.12 -10.75
N LYS A 41 -16.26 -6.83 -9.64
CA LYS A 41 -15.10 -6.80 -8.74
C LYS A 41 -14.28 -8.08 -8.87
N GLY A 42 -13.02 -8.02 -8.49
CA GLY A 42 -12.18 -9.20 -8.35
C GLY A 42 -12.64 -10.12 -7.22
N GLU A 43 -11.98 -11.26 -7.09
CA GLU A 43 -12.29 -12.27 -6.08
C GLU A 43 -11.22 -12.33 -4.98
N LEU A 44 -11.52 -13.08 -3.92
CA LEU A 44 -10.54 -13.47 -2.92
C LEU A 44 -10.04 -14.87 -3.24
N LEU A 45 -8.79 -14.97 -3.69
CA LEU A 45 -8.15 -16.23 -4.01
C LEU A 45 -7.38 -16.76 -2.80
N ARG A 46 -7.48 -18.07 -2.53
CA ARG A 46 -6.78 -18.73 -1.41
C ARG A 46 -6.02 -19.94 -1.90
N PHE A 47 -4.71 -19.93 -1.71
CA PHE A 47 -3.81 -20.96 -2.25
C PHE A 47 -2.88 -21.55 -1.21
N HIS A 48 -2.53 -22.81 -1.42
CA HIS A 48 -1.46 -23.52 -0.74
C HIS A 48 -0.71 -24.39 -1.76
N ASN A 49 0.62 -24.43 -1.68
CA ASN A 49 1.44 -25.25 -2.58
C ASN A 49 1.60 -26.68 -2.05
N GLY A 50 0.48 -27.40 -1.93
CA GLY A 50 0.47 -28.75 -1.40
C GLY A 50 -0.92 -29.27 -1.11
N LEU A 51 -0.97 -30.54 -0.71
CA LEU A 51 -2.18 -31.21 -0.25
C LEU A 51 -2.05 -31.53 1.24
N ASN A 52 -3.21 -31.64 1.91
CA ASN A 52 -3.26 -32.15 3.27
C ASN A 52 -2.97 -33.67 3.33
N GLN A 53 -2.95 -34.24 4.53
CA GLN A 53 -2.67 -35.67 4.73
C GLN A 53 -3.67 -36.60 4.02
N GLY A 54 -4.89 -36.11 3.76
CA GLY A 54 -5.94 -36.82 3.04
C GLY A 54 -5.92 -36.61 1.52
N GLN A 55 -4.85 -36.04 0.95
CA GLN A 55 -4.76 -35.70 -0.49
C GLN A 55 -5.84 -34.72 -0.95
N GLN A 56 -6.24 -33.79 -0.09
CA GLN A 56 -7.25 -32.76 -0.34
C GLN A 56 -6.70 -31.35 -0.08
N ASN A 57 -7.48 -30.32 -0.41
CA ASN A 57 -7.19 -28.93 -0.09
C ASN A 57 -7.00 -28.72 1.43
N VAL A 58 -6.22 -27.69 1.78
CA VAL A 58 -5.96 -27.36 3.19
C VAL A 58 -7.07 -26.46 3.73
N TRP A 59 -7.48 -26.69 4.97
CA TRP A 59 -8.47 -25.90 5.69
C TRP A 59 -7.83 -25.12 6.82
N TRP A 60 -8.04 -23.81 6.89
CA TRP A 60 -7.54 -22.98 7.97
C TRP A 60 -8.56 -21.92 8.35
N GLN A 61 -8.86 -21.82 9.65
CA GLN A 61 -9.85 -20.89 10.19
C GLN A 61 -11.22 -21.01 9.48
N GLY A 62 -11.61 -22.23 9.10
CA GLY A 62 -12.85 -22.53 8.39
C GLY A 62 -12.84 -22.19 6.89
N ASN A 63 -11.72 -21.71 6.34
CA ASN A 63 -11.58 -21.39 4.92
C ASN A 63 -10.78 -22.47 4.19
N GLU A 64 -11.20 -22.80 2.97
CA GLU A 64 -10.48 -23.69 2.09
C GLU A 64 -9.38 -22.94 1.33
N TYR A 65 -8.19 -23.52 1.31
CA TYR A 65 -7.04 -23.09 0.53
C TYR A 65 -6.79 -24.13 -0.55
N GLN A 66 -6.99 -23.72 -1.79
CA GLN A 66 -6.86 -24.59 -2.94
C GLN A 66 -5.40 -25.00 -3.13
N ALA A 67 -5.17 -26.29 -3.36
CA ALA A 67 -3.88 -26.80 -3.79
C ALA A 67 -3.56 -26.25 -5.18
N TYR A 68 -2.63 -25.28 -5.24
CA TYR A 68 -2.28 -24.59 -6.46
C TYR A 68 -0.79 -24.22 -6.44
N PRO A 69 -0.03 -24.40 -7.55
CA PRO A 69 1.38 -24.08 -7.55
C PRO A 69 1.60 -22.58 -7.34
N ILE A 70 2.18 -22.27 -6.18
CA ILE A 70 2.53 -20.93 -5.74
C ILE A 70 3.85 -20.99 -4.97
N ASN A 71 4.75 -20.08 -5.27
CA ASN A 71 6.03 -19.97 -4.59
C ASN A 71 6.35 -18.49 -4.38
N ALA A 72 7.07 -18.17 -3.31
CA ALA A 72 7.47 -16.80 -3.06
C ALA A 72 8.86 -16.73 -2.43
N ASP A 73 9.63 -15.73 -2.83
CA ASP A 73 11.04 -15.60 -2.51
C ASP A 73 11.40 -14.16 -2.16
N GLY A 74 12.55 -13.99 -1.48
CA GLY A 74 13.09 -12.68 -1.16
C GLY A 74 12.31 -11.96 -0.06
N PHE A 75 11.85 -12.66 0.99
CA PHE A 75 11.30 -12.01 2.19
C PHE A 75 12.42 -11.73 3.19
N GLU A 76 12.61 -10.46 3.53
CA GLU A 76 13.57 -10.05 4.56
C GLU A 76 12.89 -9.08 5.53
N ILE A 77 13.25 -9.20 6.80
CA ILE A 77 12.84 -8.24 7.82
C ILE A 77 14.08 -7.40 8.13
N SER A 78 14.19 -6.25 7.48
CA SER A 78 15.21 -5.25 7.79
C SER A 78 14.58 -4.06 8.51
N GLY A 79 15.27 -3.55 9.55
CA GLY A 79 14.95 -2.29 10.21
C GLY A 79 15.73 -1.10 9.64
N GLN A 80 16.57 -1.32 8.63
CA GLN A 80 17.44 -0.30 8.03
C GLN A 80 17.31 -0.30 6.51
N GLY A 81 17.21 0.89 5.92
CA GLY A 81 17.10 1.08 4.48
C GLY A 81 15.68 0.90 3.92
N PRO A 82 15.52 0.97 2.60
CA PRO A 82 14.25 0.69 1.94
C PRO A 82 13.84 -0.77 2.18
N SER A 83 12.53 -1.04 2.30
CA SER A 83 12.08 -2.43 2.42
C SER A 83 12.32 -3.18 1.13
N ASN A 84 12.58 -4.47 1.26
CA ASN A 84 12.91 -5.31 0.14
C ASN A 84 11.65 -5.60 -0.71
N ARG A 85 11.87 -6.07 -1.94
CA ARG A 85 10.81 -6.37 -2.92
C ARG A 85 10.67 -7.88 -3.13
N PRO A 86 9.96 -8.59 -2.23
CA PRO A 86 9.72 -10.01 -2.41
C PRO A 86 8.95 -10.29 -3.71
N THR A 87 9.18 -11.47 -4.27
CA THR A 87 8.49 -11.91 -5.48
C THR A 87 7.55 -13.06 -5.18
N LEU A 88 6.35 -13.03 -5.74
CA LEU A 88 5.35 -14.09 -5.67
C LEU A 88 5.14 -14.67 -7.07
N THR A 89 5.47 -15.94 -7.26
CA THR A 89 5.30 -16.66 -8.51
C THR A 89 4.12 -17.63 -8.40
N ILE A 90 3.19 -17.51 -9.34
CA ILE A 90 1.95 -18.29 -9.39
C ILE A 90 1.88 -18.99 -10.73
N SER A 91 1.41 -20.24 -10.76
CA SER A 91 1.18 -20.91 -12.04
C SER A 91 0.10 -20.19 -12.85
N ASN A 92 0.37 -20.00 -14.14
CA ASN A 92 -0.58 -19.49 -15.12
C ASN A 92 -1.22 -20.60 -15.95
N LEU A 93 -1.25 -21.84 -15.42
CA LEU A 93 -1.90 -22.96 -16.11
C LEU A 93 -3.36 -22.59 -16.43
N TYR A 94 -3.77 -22.83 -17.67
CA TYR A 94 -5.08 -22.43 -18.23
C TYR A 94 -5.32 -20.92 -18.38
N GLY A 95 -4.29 -20.08 -18.29
CA GLY A 95 -4.36 -18.64 -18.55
C GLY A 95 -5.13 -17.84 -17.50
N ILE A 96 -5.32 -18.40 -16.29
CA ILE A 96 -6.08 -17.77 -15.21
C ILE A 96 -5.47 -16.41 -14.85
N VAL A 97 -4.15 -16.33 -14.72
CA VAL A 97 -3.45 -15.08 -14.37
C VAL A 97 -3.44 -14.12 -15.55
N THR A 98 -3.37 -14.62 -16.79
CA THR A 98 -3.51 -13.78 -17.99
C THR A 98 -4.86 -13.08 -18.04
N ALA A 99 -5.95 -13.80 -17.77
CA ALA A 99 -7.29 -13.23 -17.72
C ALA A 99 -7.43 -12.20 -16.60
N LEU A 100 -6.91 -12.51 -15.41
CA LEU A 100 -6.87 -11.58 -14.28
C LEU A 100 -6.09 -10.31 -14.64
N ALA A 101 -4.93 -10.45 -15.28
CA ALA A 101 -4.08 -9.33 -15.60
C ALA A 101 -4.70 -8.40 -16.64
N ALA A 102 -5.39 -8.94 -17.64
CA ALA A 102 -6.09 -8.17 -18.65
C ALA A 102 -7.27 -7.36 -18.07
N ASP A 103 -7.98 -7.96 -17.13
CA ASP A 103 -9.26 -7.44 -16.68
C ASP A 103 -9.20 -6.67 -15.36
N PHE A 104 -8.24 -6.94 -14.48
CA PHE A 104 -8.12 -6.30 -13.16
C PHE A 104 -6.83 -5.51 -13.00
N GLY A 105 -6.41 -4.80 -14.05
CA GLY A 105 -5.26 -3.91 -14.00
C GLY A 105 -3.98 -4.60 -13.53
N GLN A 106 -3.70 -5.80 -14.06
CA GLN A 106 -2.53 -6.61 -13.67
C GLN A 106 -2.50 -7.04 -12.19
N GLY A 107 -3.60 -6.85 -11.45
CA GLY A 107 -3.67 -7.11 -10.01
C GLY A 107 -2.92 -6.08 -9.17
N ILE A 108 -2.48 -4.95 -9.74
CA ILE A 108 -1.80 -3.89 -8.99
C ILE A 108 -2.72 -3.36 -7.89
N GLY A 109 -2.18 -3.22 -6.68
CA GLY A 109 -2.94 -2.83 -5.49
C GLY A 109 -3.61 -4.00 -4.77
N ALA A 110 -3.63 -5.22 -5.34
CA ALA A 110 -4.21 -6.39 -4.67
C ALA A 110 -3.51 -6.64 -3.34
N LYS A 111 -4.30 -6.93 -2.30
CA LYS A 111 -3.74 -7.21 -0.97
C LYS A 111 -3.33 -8.67 -0.91
N VAL A 112 -2.08 -8.92 -0.54
CA VAL A 112 -1.53 -10.26 -0.39
C VAL A 112 -1.29 -10.53 1.08
N THR A 113 -1.93 -11.56 1.61
CA THR A 113 -1.70 -12.04 2.98
C THR A 113 -0.96 -13.37 2.92
N ARG A 114 0.22 -13.40 3.52
CA ARG A 114 1.01 -14.61 3.75
C ARG A 114 0.76 -15.07 5.18
N ARG A 115 0.27 -16.30 5.36
CA ARG A 115 0.09 -16.92 6.67
C ARG A 115 1.04 -18.11 6.79
N LEU A 116 1.77 -18.15 7.89
CA LEU A 116 2.62 -19.29 8.25
C LEU A 116 2.02 -19.94 9.50
N VAL A 117 1.73 -21.24 9.42
CA VAL A 117 1.09 -22.02 10.48
C VAL A 117 1.73 -23.40 10.55
N TYR A 118 2.04 -23.88 11.74
CA TYR A 118 2.49 -25.28 11.89
C TYR A 118 1.33 -26.23 11.65
N ALA A 119 1.57 -27.31 10.90
CA ALA A 119 0.55 -28.28 10.49
C ALA A 119 -0.30 -28.78 11.68
N GLN A 120 0.31 -29.01 12.85
CA GLN A 120 -0.37 -29.47 14.06
C GLN A 120 -1.50 -28.54 14.55
N PHE A 121 -1.45 -27.24 14.22
CA PHE A 121 -2.46 -26.27 14.64
C PHE A 121 -3.63 -26.18 13.66
N LEU A 122 -3.50 -26.73 12.44
CA LEU A 122 -4.53 -26.67 11.39
C LEU A 122 -5.88 -27.20 11.84
N ASP A 123 -6.94 -26.79 11.14
CA ASP A 123 -8.30 -27.24 11.41
C ASP A 123 -8.39 -28.77 11.37
N ALA A 124 -9.26 -29.33 12.23
CA ALA A 124 -9.44 -30.77 12.36
C ALA A 124 -9.79 -31.48 11.04
N ARG A 125 -10.40 -30.76 10.09
CA ARG A 125 -10.77 -31.25 8.76
C ARG A 125 -9.58 -31.71 7.91
N ASN A 126 -8.37 -31.24 8.19
CA ASN A 126 -7.17 -31.63 7.46
C ASN A 126 -6.65 -33.04 7.80
N PHE A 127 -7.18 -33.63 8.88
CA PHE A 127 -6.66 -34.87 9.47
C PHE A 127 -7.64 -36.03 9.28
N PRO A 128 -7.14 -37.28 9.29
CA PRO A 128 -7.99 -38.47 9.27
C PRO A 128 -9.08 -38.41 10.34
N ASN A 129 -10.29 -38.82 9.97
CA ASN A 129 -11.48 -38.79 10.84
C ASN A 129 -11.94 -37.38 11.27
N GLY A 130 -11.38 -36.31 10.70
CA GLY A 130 -11.78 -34.93 11.00
C GLY A 130 -11.50 -34.51 12.44
N ARG A 131 -10.43 -35.04 13.05
CA ARG A 131 -10.06 -34.76 14.44
C ARG A 131 -8.64 -34.21 14.54
N ASN A 132 -8.48 -33.09 15.23
CA ASN A 132 -7.19 -32.55 15.65
C ASN A 132 -7.29 -31.93 17.04
N PRO A 133 -6.81 -32.60 18.11
CA PRO A 133 -6.81 -32.06 19.46
C PRO A 133 -5.93 -30.82 19.65
N GLN A 134 -4.96 -30.62 18.76
CA GLN A 134 -4.03 -29.49 18.81
C GLN A 134 -4.50 -28.32 17.92
N ALA A 135 -5.66 -28.43 17.28
CA ALA A 135 -6.19 -27.35 16.43
C ALA A 135 -6.30 -26.06 17.24
N ASP A 136 -5.69 -24.98 16.75
CA ASP A 136 -5.70 -23.69 17.41
C ASP A 136 -5.65 -22.57 16.35
N PRO A 137 -6.80 -21.94 16.02
CA PRO A 137 -6.88 -20.94 14.96
C PRO A 137 -6.10 -19.66 15.25
N THR A 138 -5.59 -19.49 16.48
CA THR A 138 -4.82 -18.29 16.88
C THR A 138 -3.32 -18.41 16.60
N GLN A 139 -2.84 -19.61 16.24
CA GLN A 139 -1.41 -19.90 16.09
C GLN A 139 -0.95 -19.71 14.64
N GLU A 140 -0.80 -18.45 14.22
CA GLU A 140 -0.25 -18.08 12.91
C GLU A 140 0.71 -16.88 13.01
N SER A 141 1.66 -16.84 12.09
CA SER A 141 2.39 -15.62 11.74
C SER A 141 1.81 -15.06 10.45
N VAL A 142 1.45 -13.77 10.45
CA VAL A 142 0.77 -13.12 9.32
C VAL A 142 1.61 -11.95 8.83
N SER A 143 1.92 -11.97 7.54
CA SER A 143 2.58 -10.88 6.82
C SER A 143 1.65 -10.34 5.74
N LEU A 144 1.61 -9.01 5.62
CA LEU A 144 0.74 -8.30 4.69
C LEU A 144 1.60 -7.59 3.64
N PHE A 145 1.18 -7.69 2.39
CA PHE A 145 1.82 -7.09 1.23
C PHE A 145 0.76 -6.54 0.27
N ILE A 146 1.22 -5.76 -0.69
CA ILE A 146 0.44 -5.27 -1.82
C ILE A 146 1.20 -5.67 -3.09
N ILE A 147 0.48 -6.09 -4.14
CA ILE A 147 1.07 -6.25 -5.47
C ILE A 147 1.42 -4.87 -6.01
N GLU A 148 2.71 -4.59 -6.16
CA GLU A 148 3.22 -3.33 -6.73
C GLU A 148 3.25 -3.42 -8.26
N GLN A 149 3.73 -4.55 -8.79
CA GLN A 149 3.88 -4.74 -10.23
C GLN A 149 3.77 -6.21 -10.65
N LEU A 150 3.21 -6.46 -11.85
CA LEU A 150 3.41 -7.71 -12.57
C LEU A 150 4.77 -7.68 -13.30
N LYS A 151 5.72 -8.49 -12.83
CA LYS A 151 7.12 -8.49 -13.29
C LYS A 151 7.32 -9.28 -14.57
N SER A 152 6.70 -10.45 -14.65
CA SER A 152 6.72 -11.30 -15.84
C SER A 152 5.46 -12.15 -15.92
N LEU A 153 4.99 -12.39 -17.14
CA LEU A 153 3.86 -13.26 -17.43
C LEU A 153 4.18 -14.07 -18.68
N ASN A 154 4.09 -15.39 -18.57
CA ASN A 154 4.14 -16.32 -19.70
C ASN A 154 3.03 -17.39 -19.56
N ASP A 155 2.99 -18.35 -20.47
CA ASP A 155 1.91 -19.36 -20.51
C ASP A 155 1.93 -20.34 -19.32
N GLU A 156 3.04 -20.43 -18.57
CA GLU A 156 3.23 -21.39 -17.48
C GLU A 156 3.15 -20.73 -16.10
N VAL A 157 3.71 -19.52 -15.95
CA VAL A 157 3.88 -18.81 -14.68
C VAL A 157 3.73 -17.30 -14.83
N ALA A 158 3.29 -16.67 -13.74
CA ALA A 158 3.27 -15.23 -13.55
C ALA A 158 4.05 -14.89 -12.29
N THR A 159 4.90 -13.86 -12.35
CA THR A 159 5.67 -13.38 -11.21
C THR A 159 5.28 -11.95 -10.89
N PHE A 160 4.87 -11.73 -9.65
CA PHE A 160 4.48 -10.44 -9.09
C PHE A 160 5.57 -9.94 -8.15
N GLU A 161 5.79 -8.63 -8.16
CA GLU A 161 6.59 -7.93 -7.18
C GLU A 161 5.68 -7.39 -6.08
N LEU A 162 6.07 -7.63 -4.83
CA LEU A 162 5.29 -7.27 -3.65
C LEU A 162 5.97 -6.13 -2.89
N ALA A 163 5.16 -5.22 -2.35
CA ALA A 163 5.59 -4.14 -1.46
C ALA A 163 4.89 -4.22 -0.11
N LEU A 164 5.50 -3.64 0.93
CA LEU A 164 4.85 -3.50 2.23
C LEU A 164 3.72 -2.45 2.14
N PRO A 165 2.57 -2.64 2.82
CA PRO A 165 1.46 -1.68 2.77
C PRO A 165 1.81 -0.27 3.28
N ALA A 166 2.85 -0.14 4.11
CA ALA A 166 3.32 1.13 4.64
C ALA A 166 4.27 1.87 3.67
N GLU A 167 4.82 1.17 2.68
CA GLU A 167 5.58 1.79 1.59
C GLU A 167 4.60 2.31 0.56
N THR A 168 3.90 3.38 0.93
CA THR A 168 2.90 4.00 0.07
C THR A 168 3.55 4.48 -1.23
N ASP A 169 3.09 3.86 -2.31
CA ASP A 169 3.31 4.17 -3.70
C ASP A 169 3.03 5.67 -3.99
N ASN A 170 4.03 6.40 -4.51
CA ASN A 170 3.88 7.78 -5.01
C ASN A 170 3.29 8.84 -4.06
N ALA A 171 3.29 8.63 -2.74
CA ALA A 171 2.81 9.63 -1.80
C ALA A 171 3.70 10.89 -1.80
N ARG A 172 3.31 11.91 -2.56
CA ARG A 172 3.83 13.27 -2.45
C ARG A 172 3.31 13.89 -1.16
N ILE A 173 3.95 13.57 -0.04
CA ILE A 173 3.76 14.25 1.24
C ILE A 173 4.90 15.27 1.32
N PRO A 174 4.63 16.52 0.93
CA PRO A 174 3.94 17.44 1.82
C PRO A 174 2.64 18.03 1.24
N LEU A 175 1.66 18.30 2.11
CA LEU A 175 0.40 18.97 1.76
C LEU A 175 0.61 20.40 1.20
N LEU A 176 1.76 21.01 1.47
CA LEU A 176 2.19 22.30 0.94
C LEU A 176 3.48 22.12 0.12
N MET A 177 3.49 22.62 -1.11
CA MET A 177 4.71 22.76 -1.91
C MET A 177 5.60 23.84 -1.27
N ILE A 178 6.88 23.52 -1.04
CA ILE A 178 7.85 24.50 -0.52
C ILE A 178 8.30 25.39 -1.68
N THR A 179 7.71 26.57 -1.79
CA THR A 179 8.09 27.62 -2.74
C THR A 179 8.80 28.76 -2.00
N SER A 180 9.94 29.23 -2.52
CA SER A 180 10.70 30.33 -1.91
C SER A 180 9.99 31.67 -2.08
N ASP A 181 9.58 31.98 -3.31
CA ASP A 181 9.22 33.35 -3.72
C ASP A 181 7.74 33.50 -4.09
N THR A 182 6.99 32.41 -4.09
CA THR A 182 5.58 32.36 -4.52
C THR A 182 4.67 31.87 -3.40
N CYS A 183 3.62 32.64 -3.11
CA CYS A 183 2.55 32.30 -2.18
C CYS A 183 1.53 31.37 -2.84
N ILE A 184 1.18 30.27 -2.17
CA ILE A 184 0.17 29.34 -2.68
C ILE A 184 -1.27 29.75 -2.36
N TRP A 185 -1.48 30.70 -1.44
CA TRP A 185 -2.82 31.05 -0.99
C TRP A 185 -3.61 31.72 -2.12
N PRO A 186 -4.89 31.35 -2.32
CA PRO A 186 -5.76 32.11 -3.20
C PRO A 186 -5.92 33.54 -2.69
N TYR A 187 -5.91 34.52 -3.59
CA TYR A 187 -6.02 35.92 -3.20
C TYR A 187 -7.35 36.19 -2.49
N ARG A 188 -7.29 36.82 -1.30
CA ARG A 188 -8.45 37.12 -0.42
C ARG A 188 -9.16 35.88 0.15
N SER A 189 -8.52 34.71 0.13
CA SER A 189 -9.00 33.53 0.87
C SER A 189 -8.87 33.73 2.39
N ALA A 190 -9.39 32.78 3.17
CA ALA A 190 -9.26 32.79 4.63
C ALA A 190 -7.80 32.75 5.09
N GLU A 191 -6.95 32.01 4.37
CA GLU A 191 -5.52 31.87 4.63
C GLU A 191 -4.74 33.13 4.24
N CYS A 192 -5.16 33.82 3.17
CA CYS A 192 -4.62 35.11 2.79
C CYS A 192 -5.05 36.22 3.75
N GLY A 193 -6.31 36.25 4.18
CA GLY A 193 -6.85 37.20 5.16
C GLY A 193 -7.01 38.65 4.68
N TYR A 194 -6.74 38.96 3.40
CA TYR A 194 -6.83 40.34 2.90
C TYR A 194 -8.27 40.77 2.63
N THR A 195 -8.77 41.72 3.41
CA THR A 195 -10.14 42.27 3.31
C THR A 195 -10.20 43.74 2.88
N GLY A 196 -9.04 44.36 2.60
CA GLY A 196 -8.95 45.78 2.22
C GLY A 196 -9.40 46.10 0.79
N GLY A 197 -9.34 47.38 0.43
CA GLY A 197 -9.67 47.87 -0.92
C GLY A 197 -8.68 47.42 -2.01
N PRO A 198 -8.83 47.87 -3.26
CA PRO A 198 -7.86 47.61 -4.32
C PRO A 198 -6.51 48.28 -4.02
N VAL A 199 -5.41 47.59 -4.33
CA VAL A 199 -4.05 48.08 -4.05
C VAL A 199 -3.18 48.07 -5.28
N ALA A 200 -3.05 46.91 -5.94
CA ALA A 200 -2.12 46.73 -7.04
C ALA A 200 -2.58 45.62 -8.00
N ASP A 201 -2.17 45.71 -9.26
CA ASP A 201 -2.35 44.65 -10.25
C ASP A 201 -1.41 43.45 -10.01
N GLU A 202 -1.54 42.41 -10.84
CA GLU A 202 -0.72 41.18 -10.78
C GLU A 202 0.80 41.45 -10.90
N LYS A 203 1.20 42.61 -11.43
CA LYS A 203 2.59 43.02 -11.60
C LYS A 203 3.09 43.97 -10.51
N ASP A 204 2.30 44.16 -9.44
CA ASP A 204 2.54 45.10 -8.35
C ASP A 204 2.48 46.59 -8.77
N ASN A 205 1.80 46.93 -9.88
CA ASN A 205 1.54 48.33 -10.21
C ASN A 205 0.32 48.85 -9.43
N PRO A 206 0.38 50.05 -8.82
CA PRO A 206 -0.73 50.60 -8.08
C PRO A 206 -2.01 50.72 -8.91
N THR A 207 -3.13 50.26 -8.36
CA THR A 207 -4.45 50.39 -8.99
C THR A 207 -5.52 50.70 -7.96
N THR A 208 -6.47 51.55 -8.34
CA THR A 208 -7.68 51.84 -7.56
C THR A 208 -8.92 51.15 -8.15
N ASP A 209 -8.77 50.47 -9.29
CA ASP A 209 -9.86 49.74 -9.96
C ASP A 209 -9.98 48.34 -9.36
N PRO A 210 -11.12 47.99 -8.71
CA PRO A 210 -11.34 46.66 -8.13
C PRO A 210 -11.27 45.52 -9.15
N LYS A 211 -11.52 45.78 -10.44
CA LYS A 211 -11.47 44.74 -11.48
C LYS A 211 -10.04 44.40 -11.91
N LYS A 212 -9.09 45.28 -11.61
CA LYS A 212 -7.67 45.11 -11.95
C LYS A 212 -6.81 44.75 -10.75
N ASP A 213 -7.35 44.82 -9.54
CA ASP A 213 -6.67 44.43 -8.32
C ASP A 213 -6.47 42.92 -8.28
N ALA A 214 -5.20 42.50 -8.31
CA ALA A 214 -4.80 41.11 -8.31
C ALA A 214 -3.51 40.94 -7.50
N CYS A 215 -3.39 39.84 -6.77
CA CYS A 215 -2.17 39.53 -6.03
C CYS A 215 -1.08 39.06 -7.00
N SER A 216 0.14 39.57 -6.86
CA SER A 216 1.31 39.05 -7.58
C SER A 216 1.82 37.71 -7.06
N HIS A 217 1.24 37.21 -5.95
CA HIS A 217 1.70 36.03 -5.20
C HIS A 217 3.14 36.13 -4.67
N CYS A 218 3.84 37.25 -4.82
CA CYS A 218 5.16 37.47 -4.25
C CYS A 218 5.08 38.13 -2.87
N LEU A 219 6.17 38.02 -2.09
CA LEU A 219 6.29 38.69 -0.80
C LEU A 219 6.04 40.21 -0.90
N ARG A 220 6.45 40.81 -2.02
CA ARG A 220 6.22 42.23 -2.33
C ARG A 220 4.73 42.57 -2.42
N GLY A 221 3.95 41.79 -3.15
CA GLY A 221 2.50 41.99 -3.25
C GLY A 221 1.77 41.84 -1.91
N CYS A 222 2.28 40.97 -1.03
CA CYS A 222 1.79 40.85 0.34
C CYS A 222 2.13 42.09 1.18
N LYS A 223 3.36 42.61 1.08
CA LYS A 223 3.79 43.86 1.75
C LYS A 223 2.98 45.09 1.30
N LEU A 224 2.60 45.17 0.03
CA LEU A 224 1.75 46.27 -0.47
C LEU A 224 0.37 46.29 0.22
N ARG A 225 -0.14 45.11 0.60
CA ARG A 225 -1.49 44.94 1.14
C ARG A 225 -1.54 44.99 2.66
N PHE A 226 -0.57 44.39 3.35
CA PHE A 226 -0.52 44.29 4.80
C PHE A 226 0.47 45.27 5.44
N GLY A 227 1.34 45.90 4.65
CA GLY A 227 2.41 46.78 5.11
C GLY A 227 3.77 46.07 5.17
N ALA A 228 4.85 46.84 5.00
CA ALA A 228 6.21 46.31 4.87
C ALA A 228 6.76 45.62 6.14
N ASN A 229 6.26 46.03 7.31
CA ASN A 229 6.74 45.59 8.62
C ASN A 229 5.70 44.75 9.41
N ALA A 230 4.58 44.40 8.77
CA ALA A 230 3.54 43.59 9.40
C ALA A 230 3.91 42.10 9.41
N ILE A 231 3.23 41.32 10.26
CA ILE A 231 3.24 39.86 10.15
C ILE A 231 2.43 39.52 8.90
N LEU A 232 3.13 39.02 7.87
CA LEU A 232 2.54 38.72 6.58
C LEU A 232 1.95 37.30 6.58
N PRO A 233 0.67 37.11 6.21
CA PRO A 233 0.08 35.78 6.00
C PRO A 233 0.54 35.19 4.66
N PHE A 234 1.85 34.99 4.51
CA PHE A 234 2.47 34.49 3.28
C PHE A 234 2.53 32.96 3.28
N GLY A 235 1.99 32.34 2.23
CA GLY A 235 1.91 30.89 2.05
C GLY A 235 3.11 30.28 1.34
N GLY A 236 4.31 30.80 1.60
CA GLY A 236 5.56 30.28 1.05
C GLY A 236 6.67 30.33 2.11
N PHE A 237 7.88 29.91 1.73
CA PHE A 237 9.01 29.76 2.64
C PHE A 237 10.21 30.63 2.18
N PRO A 238 10.19 31.96 2.40
CA PRO A 238 11.21 32.88 1.88
C PRO A 238 12.66 32.59 2.30
N SER A 239 12.85 31.79 3.36
CA SER A 239 14.17 31.43 3.87
C SER A 239 14.83 30.25 3.13
N THR A 240 14.13 29.57 2.21
CA THR A 240 14.68 28.38 1.53
C THR A 240 15.64 28.70 0.40
N THR A 241 15.74 29.97 -0.03
CA THR A 241 16.66 30.42 -1.10
C THR A 241 18.11 30.61 -0.62
N GLN A 242 18.44 30.28 0.65
CA GLN A 242 19.75 30.57 1.25
C GLN A 242 20.89 29.58 0.91
N TYR A 243 20.70 28.63 0.00
CA TYR A 243 21.79 27.79 -0.52
C TYR A 243 21.88 27.90 -2.05
N GLY A 244 22.82 28.73 -2.50
CA GLY A 244 23.11 28.96 -3.91
C GLY A 244 23.98 30.21 -4.12
N ALA A 245 25.21 30.15 -3.61
CA ALA A 245 26.33 30.96 -4.09
C ALA A 245 27.37 30.01 -4.69
#